data_AF-A0AAU8J672-F1
#
_entry.id   AF-A0AAU8J672-F1
#
_cell.length_a   1.000
_cell.length_b   1.000
_cell.length_c   1.000
_cell.angle_alpha   90.00
_cell.angle_beta   90.00
_cell.angle_gamma   90.00
#
_symmetry.space_group_name_H-M   'P 1'
#
loop_
_entity.id
_entity.type
_entity.pdbx_description
1 polymer ?
#
loop_
_entity_poly.entity_id
_entity_poly.type
_entity_poly.pdbx_seq_one_letter_code
_entity_poly.pdbx_strand_id
1 'polypeptide(L)' 'MNNVNLTGVNLEGSFLTGANLSRAVLNQANLNGAFLYRADLSFAKLQSATLV' A
#
# COMPACT_ATOMS: atom_id res chain seq x y z
N MET A 1 10.01 -0.76 4.67
CA MET A 1 9.48 -1.49 5.83
C MET A 1 9.05 -2.84 5.30
N ASN A 2 9.93 -3.84 5.33
CA ASN A 2 9.66 -5.10 4.66
C ASN A 2 8.76 -5.94 5.57
N ASN A 3 7.68 -6.52 5.04
CA ASN A 3 6.73 -7.37 5.76
C ASN A 3 5.86 -6.67 6.85
N VAL A 4 5.23 -5.54 6.54
CA VAL A 4 4.23 -4.93 7.44
C VAL A 4 2.82 -5.42 7.12
N ASN A 5 2.02 -5.67 8.16
CA ASN A 5 0.58 -5.90 8.01
C ASN A 5 -0.19 -4.58 8.13
N LEU A 6 -0.77 -4.15 7.03
CA LEU A 6 -1.58 -2.95 6.85
C LEU A 6 -3.01 -3.34 6.40
N THR A 7 -3.49 -4.51 6.81
CA THR A 7 -4.83 -4.98 6.45
C THR A 7 -5.89 -4.00 6.97
N GLY A 8 -6.76 -3.51 6.09
CA GLY A 8 -7.85 -2.60 6.43
C GLY A 8 -7.42 -1.16 6.76
N VAL A 9 -6.14 -0.82 6.61
CA VAL A 9 -5.65 0.53 6.96
C VAL A 9 -6.13 1.56 5.93
N ASN A 10 -6.58 2.72 6.40
CA ASN A 10 -6.84 3.87 5.54
C ASN A 10 -5.53 4.62 5.25
N LEU A 11 -5.08 4.57 4.00
CA LEU A 11 -3.92 5.24 3.43
C LEU A 11 -4.32 6.28 2.38
N GLU A 12 -5.58 6.73 2.39
CA GLU A 12 -6.09 7.72 1.45
C GLU A 12 -5.26 9.01 1.48
N GLY A 13 -4.84 9.48 0.31
CA GLY A 13 -4.02 10.69 0.16
C GLY A 13 -2.60 10.60 0.75
N SER A 14 -2.17 9.43 1.21
CA SER A 14 -0.86 9.28 1.87
C SER A 14 0.31 9.47 0.90
N PHE A 15 1.41 10.06 1.39
CA PHE A 15 2.65 10.21 0.62
C PHE A 15 3.52 8.96 0.79
N LEU A 16 3.44 8.06 -0.19
CA LEU A 16 4.18 6.80 -0.23
C LEU A 16 5.24 6.77 -1.36
N THR A 17 5.62 7.95 -1.87
CA THR A 17 6.60 8.10 -2.95
C THR A 17 7.93 7.47 -2.54
N GLY A 18 8.40 6.49 -3.31
CA GLY A 18 9.63 5.75 -3.01
C GLY A 18 9.54 4.79 -1.83
N ALA A 19 8.36 4.58 -1.24
CA ALA A 19 8.20 3.71 -0.09
C ALA A 19 8.50 2.25 -0.46
N ASN A 20 9.29 1.57 0.37
CA ASN A 20 9.44 0.12 0.25
C ASN A 20 8.31 -0.57 1.03
N LEU A 21 7.29 -1.00 0.28
CA LEU A 21 6.14 -1.81 0.70
C LEU A 21 6.26 -3.24 0.17
N SER A 22 7.47 -3.68 -0.20
CA SER A 22 7.68 -5.03 -0.69
C SER A 22 7.23 -6.04 0.37
N ARG A 23 6.48 -7.05 -0.09
CA ARG A 23 5.89 -8.11 0.75
C ARG A 23 4.93 -7.61 1.84
N ALA A 24 4.46 -6.36 1.77
CA ALA A 24 3.45 -5.86 2.71
C ALA A 24 2.09 -6.56 2.50
N VAL A 25 1.29 -6.66 3.56
CA VAL A 25 -0.10 -7.13 3.49
C VAL A 25 -1.01 -5.91 3.56
N LEU A 26 -1.54 -5.49 2.42
CA LEU A 26 -2.41 -4.33 2.20
C LEU A 26 -3.85 -4.76 1.89
N ASN A 27 -4.25 -5.96 2.30
CA ASN A 27 -5.60 -6.46 2.04
C ASN A 27 -6.63 -5.50 2.63
N GLN A 28 -7.67 -5.16 1.87
CA GLN A 28 -8.73 -4.21 2.30
C GLN A 28 -8.22 -2.79 2.64
N ALA A 29 -6.97 -2.44 2.31
CA ALA A 29 -6.45 -1.10 2.53
C ALA A 29 -7.10 -0.10 1.57
N ASN A 30 -7.40 1.11 2.06
CA ASN A 30 -7.82 2.22 1.20
C ASN A 30 -6.59 3.01 0.76
N LEU A 31 -6.19 2.87 -0.51
CA LEU A 31 -5.06 3.60 -1.14
C LEU A 31 -5.54 4.73 -2.06
N ASN A 32 -6.82 5.11 -2.02
CA ASN A 32 -7.38 6.13 -2.92
C ASN A 32 -6.58 7.44 -2.81
N GLY A 33 -6.13 7.98 -3.94
CA GLY A 33 -5.31 9.19 -3.96
C GLY A 33 -3.92 9.09 -3.30
N ALA A 34 -3.46 7.90 -2.90
CA ALA A 34 -2.11 7.74 -2.36
C ALA A 34 -1.04 8.00 -3.42
N PHE A 35 0.01 8.75 -3.06
CA PHE A 35 1.14 9.03 -3.94
C PHE A 35 2.11 7.86 -3.93
N LEU A 36 1.99 6.95 -4.90
CA LEU A 36 2.78 5.71 -4.99
C LEU A 36 3.95 5.80 -6.00
N TYR A 37 4.34 7.00 -6.44
CA TYR A 37 5.41 7.15 -7.43
C TYR A 37 6.72 6.51 -6.93
N ARG A 38 7.28 5.57 -7.70
CA ARG A 38 8.47 4.76 -7.32
C ARG A 38 8.31 3.91 -6.05
N ALA A 39 7.11 3.71 -5.53
CA ALA A 39 6.90 2.77 -4.43
C ALA A 39 7.21 1.33 -4.89
N ASP A 40 7.89 0.56 -4.06
CA ASP A 40 8.10 -0.87 -4.30
C ASP A 40 6.96 -1.66 -3.66
N LEU A 41 6.05 -2.17 -4.50
CA LEU A 41 4.94 -3.05 -4.13
C LEU A 41 5.21 -4.51 -4.50
N SER A 42 6.46 -4.88 -4.80
CA SER A 42 6.80 -6.24 -5.21
C SER A 42 6.35 -7.24 -4.15
N PHE A 43 5.59 -8.25 -4.59
CA PHE A 43 5.01 -9.29 -3.73
C PHE A 43 4.05 -8.79 -2.64
N ALA A 44 3.56 -7.55 -2.71
CA ALA A 44 2.54 -7.06 -1.79
C ALA A 44 1.20 -7.80 -2.02
N LYS A 45 0.48 -8.07 -0.93
CA LYS A 45 -0.87 -8.63 -0.97
C LYS A 45 -1.88 -7.48 -0.95
N LEU A 46 -2.71 -7.37 -1.98
CA LEU A 46 -3.63 -6.25 -2.21
C LEU A 46 -5.09 -6.71 -2.36
N GLN A 47 -5.44 -7.89 -1.83
CA GLN A 47 -6.79 -8.43 -1.96
C GLN A 47 -7.81 -7.43 -1.39
N SER A 48 -8.78 -7.02 -2.21
CA SER A 48 -9.81 -6.04 -1.86
C SER A 48 -9.29 -4.65 -1.44
N ALA A 49 -8.05 -4.30 -1.76
CA ALA A 49 -7.57 -2.92 -1.60
C ALA A 49 -8.26 -2.01 -2.64
N THR A 50 -8.54 -0.75 -2.26
CA THR A 50 -9.11 0.24 -3.18
C THR A 50 -8.04 1.23 -3.63
N LEU A 51 -7.98 1.49 -4.93
CA LEU A 51 -7.15 2.51 -5.55
C LEU A 51 -7.93 3.06 -6.75
N VAL A 52 -8.36 4.32 -6.66
CA VAL A 52 -9.09 5.05 -7.72
C VAL A 52 -8.29 6.25 -8.21
#